data_AF-A0A5R2MVA2-F1
#
_entry.id   AF-A0A5R2MVA2-F1
#
_cell.length_a   1.000
_cell.length_b   1.000
_cell.length_c   1.000
_cell.angle_alpha   90.00
_cell.angle_beta   90.00
_cell.angle_gamma   90.00
#
_symmetry.space_group_name_H-M   'P 1'
#
loop_
_entity.id
_entity.type
_entity.pdbx_description
1 polymer ?
#
loop_
_entity_poly.entity_id
_entity_poly.type
_entity_poly.pdbx_seq_one_letter_code
_entity_poly.pdbx_strand_id
1 'polypeptide(L)'
;DWQAERGRPLIDRQSAHFLVIEPDRAALVDRIERRFDRMLDKGALEEVRQLAALRLDPDLPAMKAIGVRELQAAMAGQSSFPEAIERAKIATRQYAKRQATWFRH
;
A
#
# COMPACT_ATOMS: atom_id res chain seq x y z
N ASP A 1 8.85 -11.68 -22.23
CA ASP A 1 9.60 -12.96 -22.15
C ASP A 1 10.46 -13.17 -20.91
N TRP A 2 11.01 -12.14 -20.24
CA TRP A 2 11.76 -12.32 -18.98
C TRP A 2 10.91 -12.76 -17.76
N GLN A 3 9.62 -12.47 -17.74
CA GLN A 3 8.70 -12.86 -16.65
C GLN A 3 8.38 -14.37 -16.62
N ALA A 4 8.70 -15.10 -17.70
CA ALA A 4 8.40 -16.53 -17.85
C ALA A 4 9.50 -17.42 -17.25
N GLU A 5 10.73 -16.91 -17.10
CA GLU A 5 11.82 -17.65 -16.48
C GLU A 5 11.66 -17.65 -14.96
N ARG A 6 11.17 -18.77 -14.41
CA ARG A 6 11.16 -18.98 -12.97
C ARG A 6 12.58 -19.27 -12.50
N GLY A 7 13.24 -18.26 -11.97
CA GLY A 7 14.53 -18.44 -11.29
C GLY A 7 14.44 -19.47 -10.16
N ARG A 8 15.53 -20.20 -9.91
CA ARG A 8 15.62 -21.10 -8.76
C ARG A 8 15.53 -20.27 -7.48
N PRO A 9 14.57 -20.55 -6.57
CA PRO A 9 14.47 -19.79 -5.33
C PRO A 9 15.75 -19.99 -4.50
N LEU A 10 16.29 -18.89 -3.97
CA LEU A 10 17.47 -18.91 -3.09
C LEU A 10 17.20 -19.63 -1.77
N ILE A 11 15.94 -19.61 -1.32
CA ILE A 11 15.49 -20.26 -0.11
C ILE A 11 14.89 -21.61 -0.50
N ASP A 12 15.45 -22.69 0.03
CA ASP A 12 14.85 -24.01 -0.09
C ASP A 12 13.54 -24.05 0.71
N ARG A 13 12.44 -24.36 0.02
CA ARG A 13 11.12 -24.46 0.64
C ARG A 13 11.01 -25.63 1.61
N GLN A 14 11.80 -26.70 1.43
CA GLN A 14 11.70 -27.89 2.28
C GLN A 14 12.33 -27.64 3.66
N SER A 15 13.41 -26.87 3.73
CA SER A 15 14.04 -26.50 5.00
C SER A 15 13.51 -25.20 5.63
N ALA A 16 12.70 -24.43 4.89
CA ALA A 16 12.20 -23.14 5.35
C ALA A 16 11.11 -23.28 6.41
N HIS A 17 11.13 -22.37 7.39
CA HIS A 17 10.07 -22.21 8.38
C HIS A 17 9.24 -20.97 8.02
N PHE A 18 7.95 -21.16 7.76
CA PHE A 18 7.03 -20.09 7.41
C PHE A 18 6.25 -19.66 8.66
N LEU A 19 6.32 -18.36 8.97
CA LEU A 19 5.60 -17.76 10.09
C LEU A 19 4.67 -16.68 9.56
N VAL A 20 3.43 -16.67 10.05
CA VAL A 20 2.44 -15.63 9.76
C VAL A 20 2.04 -14.98 11.07
N ILE A 21 2.08 -13.64 11.12
CA ILE A 21 1.62 -12.87 12.28
C ILE A 21 0.19 -12.39 11.99
N GLU A 22 -0.77 -12.94 12.72
CA GLU A 22 -2.19 -12.64 12.56
C GLU A 22 -2.74 -11.93 13.82
N PRO A 23 -2.68 -10.60 13.89
CA PRO A 23 -3.28 -9.85 15.00
C PRO A 23 -4.81 -9.84 14.91
N ASP A 24 -5.46 -9.48 16.01
CA ASP A 24 -6.90 -9.19 16.01
C ASP A 24 -7.28 -8.15 14.93
N ARG A 25 -8.44 -8.36 14.30
CA ARG A 25 -8.88 -7.54 13.16
C ARG A 25 -9.15 -6.10 13.55
N ALA A 26 -9.78 -5.85 14.69
CA ALA A 26 -10.07 -4.48 15.13
C ALA A 26 -8.76 -3.76 15.47
N ALA A 27 -7.87 -4.42 16.22
CA ALA A 27 -6.55 -3.89 16.53
C ALA A 27 -5.72 -3.58 15.28
N LEU A 28 -5.80 -4.40 14.22
CA LEU A 28 -5.13 -4.16 12.94
C LEU A 28 -5.70 -2.94 12.21
N VAL A 29 -7.02 -2.80 12.16
CA VAL A 29 -7.69 -1.65 11.53
C VAL A 29 -7.27 -0.35 12.22
N ASP A 30 -7.32 -0.30 13.55
CA ASP A 30 -6.93 0.89 14.31
C ASP A 30 -5.44 1.24 14.09
N ARG A 31 -4.57 0.23 13.98
CA ARG A 31 -3.15 0.43 13.67
C ARG A 31 -2.94 0.97 12.26
N ILE A 32 -3.71 0.52 11.28
CA ILE A 32 -3.67 1.02 9.90
C ILE A 32 -4.02 2.50 9.87
N GLU A 33 -5.08 2.90 10.56
CA GLU A 33 -5.54 4.29 10.60
C GLU A 33 -4.49 5.20 11.22
N ARG A 34 -4.06 4.89 12.44
CA ARG A 34 -2.99 5.65 13.12
C ARG A 34 -1.69 5.67 12.33
N ARG A 35 -1.36 4.61 11.60
CA ARG A 35 -0.16 4.58 10.76
C ARG A 35 -0.29 5.56 9.61
N PHE A 36 -1.43 5.61 8.93
CA PHE A 36 -1.64 6.52 7.82
C PHE A 36 -1.57 7.98 8.29
N ASP A 37 -2.20 8.30 9.42
CA ASP A 37 -2.14 9.66 9.99
C ASP A 37 -0.68 10.06 10.29
N ARG A 38 0.09 9.16 10.92
CA ARG A 38 1.53 9.38 11.14
C ARG A 38 2.36 9.49 9.87
N MET A 39 1.94 8.87 8.76
CA MET A 39 2.62 9.04 7.48
C MET A 39 2.44 10.47 6.97
N LEU A 40 1.23 11.03 7.10
CA LEU A 40 0.96 12.43 6.74
C LEU A 40 1.79 13.37 7.62
N ASP A 41 1.81 13.16 8.94
CA ASP A 41 2.62 13.96 9.88
C ASP A 41 4.12 13.92 9.55
N LYS A 42 4.59 12.81 8.95
CA LYS A 42 5.98 12.61 8.54
C LYS A 42 6.30 13.08 7.12
N GLY A 43 5.35 13.71 6.44
CA GLY A 43 5.60 14.30 5.12
C GLY A 43 5.21 13.43 3.92
N ALA A 44 4.38 12.39 4.08
CA ALA A 44 3.91 11.59 2.95
C ALA A 44 3.19 12.43 1.88
N LEU A 45 2.53 13.52 2.28
CA LEU A 45 1.92 14.47 1.32
C LEU A 45 2.98 15.13 0.44
N GLU A 46 4.10 15.53 1.04
CA GLU A 46 5.23 16.14 0.33
C GLU A 46 5.93 15.11 -0.58
N GLU A 47 6.11 13.87 -0.12
CA GLU A 47 6.63 12.78 -0.96
C GLU A 47 5.76 12.56 -2.21
N VAL A 48 4.43 12.53 -2.06
CA VAL A 48 3.51 12.39 -3.20
C VAL A 48 3.59 13.59 -4.15
N ARG A 49 3.76 14.80 -3.60
CA ARG A 49 3.93 16.02 -4.41
C ARG A 49 5.21 15.95 -5.24
N GLN A 50 6.32 15.52 -4.65
CA GLN A 50 7.59 15.33 -5.34
C GLN A 50 7.49 14.23 -6.40
N LEU A 51 6.83 13.12 -6.09
CA LEU A 51 6.59 12.04 -7.05
C LEU A 51 5.74 12.52 -8.25
N ALA A 52 4.69 13.32 -8.00
CA ALA A 52 3.87 13.91 -9.06
C ALA A 52 4.67 14.86 -9.97
N ALA A 53 5.61 15.61 -9.40
CA ALA A 53 6.45 16.55 -10.14
C ALA A 53 7.37 15.86 -11.16
N LEU A 54 7.68 14.56 -10.98
CA LEU A 54 8.47 13.76 -11.93
C LEU A 54 7.72 13.46 -13.24
N ARG A 55 6.40 13.69 -13.32
CA ARG A 55 5.56 13.46 -14.52
C ARG A 55 5.76 12.06 -15.11
N LEU A 56 5.85 11.08 -14.23
CA LEU A 56 5.99 9.67 -14.61
C LEU A 56 4.72 9.14 -15.25
N ASP A 57 4.85 8.08 -16.05
CA ASP A 57 3.71 7.35 -16.60
C ASP A 57 2.81 6.84 -15.44
N PRO A 58 1.51 7.23 -15.40
CA PRO A 58 0.56 6.78 -14.39
C PRO A 58 0.38 5.26 -14.29
N ASP A 59 0.78 4.52 -15.32
CA ASP A 59 0.71 3.06 -15.34
C ASP A 59 1.87 2.35 -14.65
N LEU A 60 2.92 3.08 -14.26
CA LEU A 60 4.04 2.52 -13.52
C LEU A 60 3.60 1.99 -12.15
N PRO A 61 4.15 0.85 -11.68
CA PRO A 61 3.77 0.25 -10.39
C PRO A 61 3.87 1.22 -9.20
N ALA A 62 4.87 2.10 -9.17
CA ALA A 62 5.02 3.11 -8.12
C ALA A 62 3.83 4.08 -8.04
N MET A 63 3.25 4.44 -9.19
CA MET A 63 2.08 5.34 -9.30
C MET A 63 0.77 4.64 -8.90
N LYS A 64 0.81 3.33 -8.66
CA LYS A 64 -0.33 2.51 -8.22
C LYS A 64 -0.28 2.20 -6.71
N ALA A 65 0.73 2.70 -6.00
CA ALA A 65 0.82 2.54 -4.56
C ALA A 65 -0.39 3.20 -3.86
N ILE A 66 -0.92 2.52 -2.85
CA ILE A 66 -2.07 3.01 -2.06
C ILE A 66 -1.68 4.32 -1.37
N GLY A 67 -2.50 5.36 -1.53
CA GLY A 67 -2.24 6.70 -1.01
C GLY A 67 -1.70 7.66 -2.07
N VAL A 68 -0.96 7.20 -3.08
CA VAL A 68 -0.43 8.08 -4.13
C VAL A 68 -1.58 8.64 -4.97
N ARG A 69 -2.43 7.78 -5.52
CA ARG A 69 -3.54 8.18 -6.40
C ARG A 69 -4.57 9.03 -5.66
N GLU A 70 -4.89 8.66 -4.43
CA GLU A 70 -5.85 9.38 -3.61
C GLU A 70 -5.36 10.79 -3.27
N LEU A 71 -4.12 10.92 -2.80
CA LEU A 71 -3.56 12.23 -2.44
C LEU A 71 -3.31 13.11 -3.68
N GLN A 72 -2.91 12.53 -4.82
CA GLN A 72 -2.80 13.26 -6.08
C GLN A 72 -4.15 13.80 -6.56
N ALA A 73 -5.23 13.01 -6.46
CA ALA A 73 -6.58 13.47 -6.81
C ALA A 73 -7.00 14.66 -5.95
N ALA A 74 -6.67 14.65 -4.65
CA ALA A 74 -6.92 15.80 -3.77
C ALA A 74 -6.09 17.03 -4.15
N MET A 75 -4.80 16.87 -4.46
CA MET A 75 -3.95 17.97 -4.95
C MET A 75 -4.45 18.57 -6.26
N ALA A 76 -5.05 17.75 -7.13
CA ALA A 76 -5.65 18.18 -8.39
C ALA A 76 -7.06 18.79 -8.23
N GLY A 77 -7.58 18.89 -7.00
CA GLY A 77 -8.92 19.42 -6.74
C GLY A 77 -10.07 18.49 -7.13
N GLN A 78 -9.80 17.20 -7.40
CA GLN A 78 -10.82 16.22 -7.81
C GLN A 78 -11.56 15.60 -6.61
N SER A 79 -11.00 15.72 -5.41
CA SER A 79 -11.61 15.36 -4.13
C SER A 79 -11.06 16.24 -3.01
N SER A 80 -11.71 16.26 -1.85
CA SER A 80 -11.11 16.90 -0.67
C SER A 80 -9.99 16.04 -0.08
N PHE A 81 -9.07 16.67 0.68
CA PHE A 81 -8.05 15.93 1.43
C PHE A 81 -8.64 14.91 2.44
N PRO A 82 -9.66 15.26 3.25
CA PRO A 82 -10.29 14.28 4.14
C PRO A 82 -10.84 13.05 3.41
N GLU A 83 -11.51 13.24 2.27
CA GLU A 83 -12.02 12.12 1.46
C GLU A 83 -10.90 11.26 0.89
N ALA A 84 -9.83 11.87 0.38
CA ALA A 84 -8.68 11.15 -0.13
C ALA A 84 -7.99 10.31 0.95
N ILE A 85 -7.81 10.87 2.14
CA ILE A 85 -7.21 10.18 3.29
C ILE A 85 -8.07 8.98 3.69
N GLU A 86 -9.39 9.16 3.80
CA GLU A 86 -10.31 8.06 4.13
C GLU A 86 -10.30 6.97 3.06
N ARG A 87 -10.26 7.33 1.77
CA ARG A 87 -10.13 6.36 0.68
C ARG A 87 -8.83 5.57 0.75
N ALA A 88 -7.71 6.22 1.05
CA ALA A 88 -6.42 5.55 1.19
C ALA A 88 -6.39 4.60 2.41
N LYS A 89 -7.00 5.00 3.54
CA LYS A 89 -7.20 4.14 4.71
C LYS A 89 -8.06 2.92 4.37
N ILE A 90 -9.21 3.11 3.69
CA ILE A 90 -10.08 2.03 3.21
C ILE A 90 -9.29 1.05 2.33
N ALA A 91 -8.58 1.56 1.32
CA ALA A 91 -7.79 0.76 0.41
C ALA A 91 -6.71 -0.06 1.14
N THR A 92 -6.07 0.54 2.15
CA THR A 92 -5.10 -0.15 3.01
C THR A 92 -5.75 -1.30 3.80
N ARG A 93 -6.95 -1.09 4.37
CA ARG A 93 -7.71 -2.16 5.06
C ARG A 93 -8.09 -3.29 4.11
N GLN A 94 -8.52 -2.97 2.89
CA GLN A 94 -8.84 -3.97 1.88
C GLN A 94 -7.60 -4.75 1.44
N TYR A 95 -6.44 -4.10 1.32
CA TYR A 95 -5.18 -4.76 1.02
C TYR A 95 -4.77 -5.73 2.14
N ALA A 96 -4.84 -5.29 3.40
CA ALA A 96 -4.58 -6.15 4.56
C ALA A 96 -5.53 -7.37 4.59
N LYS A 97 -6.82 -7.17 4.28
CA LYS A 97 -7.78 -8.28 4.15
C LYS A 97 -7.36 -9.27 3.06
N ARG A 98 -6.94 -8.79 1.87
CA ARG A 98 -6.48 -9.66 0.77
C ARG A 98 -5.23 -10.45 1.17
N GLN A 99 -4.29 -9.84 1.89
CA GLN A 99 -3.11 -10.54 2.41
C GLN A 99 -3.51 -11.64 3.40
N ALA A 100 -4.40 -11.33 4.36
CA ALA A 100 -4.89 -12.32 5.31
C ALA A 100 -5.60 -13.50 4.62
N THR A 101 -6.47 -13.22 3.64
CA THR A 101 -7.11 -14.28 2.84
C THR A 101 -6.09 -15.12 2.09
N TRP A 102 -5.05 -14.52 1.51
CA TRP A 102 -4.00 -15.25 0.78
C TRP A 102 -3.16 -16.13 1.71
N PHE A 103 -2.91 -15.74 2.96
CA PHE A 103 -2.18 -16.61 3.90
C PHE A 103 -3.04 -17.74 4.49
N ARG A 104 -4.36 -17.63 4.42
CA ARG A 104 -5.30 -18.65 4.92
C ARG A 104 -5.61 -19.75 3.90
N HIS A 105 -5.27 -19.56 2.63
CA HIS A 105 -5.62 -20.46 1.52
C HIS A 105 -4.38 -20.78 0.67
#